data_AF-A0A3D6BD98-F1
#
_entry.id   AF-A0A3D6BD98-F1
#
_cell.length_a   1.000
_cell.length_b   1.000
_cell.length_c   1.000
_cell.angle_alpha   90.00
_cell.angle_beta   90.00
_cell.angle_gamma   90.00
#
_symmetry.space_group_name_H-M   'P 1'
#
loop_
_entity.id
_entity.type
_entity.pdbx_description
1 polymer ?
#
loop_
_entity_poly.entity_id
_entity_poly.type
_entity_poly.pdbx_seq_one_letter_code
_entity_poly.pdbx_strand_id
1 'polypeptide(L)'
;MSSKSTYYINSLPVEPNKYGSKNDTPIKAIGVFQFDLEGLIESELISFSFPNYIDNRTEEVIVPYYELIERIIRNHSYSPNLLVLWLMPDDTVYNATNLGIEGEWFFIAVGMGEGTPMDFTQYLKPPI
;
A
#
# COMPACT_ATOMS: atom_id res chain seq x y z
N MET A 1 30.59 6.62 1.99
CA MET A 1 29.37 6.00 1.44
C MET A 1 28.30 6.15 2.51
N SER A 2 27.32 7.04 2.31
CA SER A 2 26.20 7.15 3.25
C SER A 2 25.36 5.89 3.11
N SER A 3 25.13 5.14 4.19
CA SER A 3 24.16 4.04 4.14
C SER A 3 22.79 4.67 3.96
N LYS A 4 22.07 4.33 2.89
CA LYS A 4 20.69 4.75 2.70
C LYS A 4 19.86 4.24 3.89
N SER A 5 19.25 5.13 4.67
CA SER A 5 18.38 4.76 5.79
C SER A 5 17.07 4.19 5.23
N THR A 6 16.73 2.96 5.62
CA THR A 6 15.44 2.35 5.31
C THR A 6 14.64 2.23 6.60
N TYR A 7 13.42 2.76 6.61
CA TYR A 7 12.46 2.56 7.69
C TYR A 7 11.58 1.37 7.39
N TYR A 8 11.38 0.50 8.37
CA TYR A 8 10.62 -0.74 8.19
C TYR A 8 9.31 -0.66 8.97
N ILE A 9 8.20 -0.93 8.28
CA ILE A 9 6.87 -0.96 8.85
C ILE A 9 6.25 -2.31 8.53
N ASN A 10 5.89 -3.04 9.57
CA ASN A 10 5.14 -4.28 9.43
C ASN A 10 3.64 -3.97 9.44
N SER A 11 2.89 -4.73 8.64
CA SER A 11 1.44 -4.64 8.64
C SER A 11 0.85 -4.97 10.01
N LEU A 12 -0.18 -4.23 10.38
CA LEU A 12 -1.11 -4.59 11.43
C LEU A 12 -1.91 -5.84 11.04
N PRO A 13 -2.52 -6.54 12.01
CA PRO A 13 -3.50 -7.58 11.72
C PRO A 13 -4.62 -7.05 10.82
N VAL A 14 -4.92 -7.81 9.76
CA VAL A 14 -5.95 -7.43 8.80
C VAL A 14 -7.33 -7.80 9.35
N GLU A 15 -8.24 -6.83 9.36
CA GLU A 15 -9.67 -7.03 9.51
C GLU A 15 -10.34 -6.96 8.14
N PRO A 16 -10.64 -8.10 7.46
CA PRO A 16 -11.16 -8.09 6.09
C PRO A 16 -12.49 -7.35 5.97
N ASN A 17 -13.34 -7.43 7.00
CA ASN A 17 -14.61 -6.69 7.06
C ASN A 17 -14.43 -5.18 7.12
N LYS A 18 -13.23 -4.66 7.40
CA LYS A 18 -12.94 -3.23 7.44
C LYS A 18 -12.14 -2.78 6.23
N TYR A 19 -11.09 -3.52 5.87
CA TYR A 19 -10.10 -3.10 4.88
C TYR A 19 -10.12 -3.91 3.58
N GLY A 20 -10.92 -4.97 3.49
CA GLY A 20 -11.14 -5.73 2.27
C GLY A 20 -12.28 -5.17 1.42
N SER A 21 -12.52 -5.80 0.27
CA SER A 21 -13.53 -5.35 -0.69
C SER A 21 -14.95 -5.41 -0.13
N LYS A 22 -15.77 -4.44 -0.53
CA LYS A 22 -17.21 -4.31 -0.30
C LYS A 22 -18.05 -4.80 -1.48
N ASN A 23 -17.41 -5.00 -2.64
CA ASN A 23 -18.05 -5.47 -3.88
C ASN A 23 -17.51 -6.83 -4.35
N ASP A 24 -17.03 -7.66 -3.42
CA ASP A 24 -16.49 -9.00 -3.72
C ASP A 24 -15.33 -8.99 -4.74
N THR A 25 -14.58 -7.90 -4.79
CA THR A 25 -13.37 -7.82 -5.63
C THR A 25 -12.32 -8.80 -5.10
N PRO A 26 -11.77 -9.68 -5.94
CA PRO A 26 -10.72 -10.60 -5.52
C PRO A 26 -9.47 -9.85 -5.08
N ILE A 27 -9.05 -10.04 -3.84
CA ILE A 27 -7.82 -9.48 -3.29
C ILE A 27 -6.93 -10.64 -2.84
N LYS A 28 -5.68 -10.63 -3.30
CA LYS A 28 -4.70 -11.68 -3.02
C LYS A 28 -4.10 -11.52 -1.62
N ALA A 29 -3.74 -10.30 -1.25
CA ALA A 29 -3.27 -9.96 0.09
C ALA A 29 -3.58 -8.50 0.45
N ILE A 30 -3.66 -8.21 1.74
CA ILE A 30 -3.93 -6.86 2.27
C ILE A 30 -2.81 -6.49 3.24
N GLY A 31 -2.18 -5.34 3.03
CA GLY A 31 -1.30 -4.69 4.00
C GLY A 31 -1.99 -3.51 4.64
N VAL A 32 -1.96 -3.41 5.97
CA VAL A 32 -2.52 -2.29 6.75
C VAL A 32 -1.42 -1.69 7.59
N PHE A 33 -1.06 -0.45 7.32
CA PHE A 33 0.10 0.20 7.93
C PHE A 33 -0.33 1.46 8.65
N GLN A 34 0.04 1.56 9.92
CA GLN A 34 -0.11 2.78 10.70
C GLN A 34 1.28 3.35 11.00
N PHE A 35 1.50 4.61 10.68
CA PHE A 35 2.78 5.28 10.87
C PHE A 35 2.61 6.77 11.14
N ASP A 36 3.65 7.39 11.70
CA ASP A 36 3.74 8.82 11.89
C ASP A 36 4.69 9.41 10.83
N LEU A 37 4.22 10.42 10.09
CA LEU A 37 5.03 11.09 9.07
C LEU A 37 6.29 11.71 9.68
N GLU A 38 6.23 12.21 10.91
CA GLU A 38 7.41 12.79 11.58
C GLU A 38 8.52 11.75 11.76
N GLY A 39 8.15 10.50 12.06
CA GLY A 39 9.09 9.39 12.19
C GLY A 39 9.69 8.92 10.86
N LEU A 40 9.11 9.31 9.73
CA LEU A 40 9.57 8.93 8.39
C LEU A 40 10.53 9.93 7.76
N ILE A 41 10.57 11.18 8.24
CA ILE A 41 11.31 12.31 7.63
C ILE A 41 12.81 12.01 7.43
N GLU A 42 13.41 11.20 8.28
CA GLU A 42 14.85 10.90 8.23
C GLU A 42 15.21 9.70 7.32
N SER A 43 14.20 9.09 6.69
CA SER A 43 14.37 7.85 5.94
C SER A 43 14.39 8.11 4.45
N GLU A 44 15.37 7.55 3.74
CA GLU A 44 15.40 7.63 2.28
C GLU A 44 14.34 6.71 1.65
N LEU A 45 14.19 5.52 2.23
CA LEU A 45 13.28 4.48 1.78
C LEU A 45 12.37 4.04 2.92
N ILE A 46 11.13 3.70 2.59
CA ILE A 46 10.17 3.12 3.51
C ILE A 46 9.79 1.75 2.96
N SER A 47 10.01 0.71 3.76
CA SER A 47 9.63 -0.67 3.47
C SER A 47 8.37 -1.03 4.25
N PHE A 48 7.34 -1.46 3.51
CA PHE A 48 6.06 -1.93 4.01
C PHE A 48 5.98 -3.44 3.80
N SER A 49 5.96 -4.22 4.89
CA SER A 49 5.90 -5.67 4.82
C SER A 49 4.54 -6.22 5.25
N PHE A 50 3.98 -7.15 4.48
CA PHE A 50 2.66 -7.73 4.80
C PHE A 50 2.56 -9.20 4.39
N PRO A 51 1.77 -10.01 5.11
CA PRO A 51 1.61 -11.42 4.78
C PRO A 51 0.71 -11.63 3.56
N ASN A 52 1.17 -12.46 2.63
CA ASN A 52 0.36 -13.09 1.59
C ASN A 52 0.18 -14.56 1.95
N TYR A 53 -0.95 -14.88 2.57
CA TYR A 53 -1.27 -16.24 3.02
C TYR A 53 -1.63 -17.19 1.86
N ILE A 54 -2.00 -16.67 0.69
CA ILE A 54 -2.31 -17.49 -0.50
C ILE A 54 -1.02 -18.12 -1.02
N ASP A 55 0.05 -17.34 -1.13
CA ASP A 55 1.35 -17.83 -1.61
C ASP A 55 2.30 -18.23 -0.46
N ASN A 56 1.82 -18.19 0.80
CA ASN A 56 2.59 -18.48 2.00
C ASN A 56 3.93 -17.70 2.08
N ARG A 57 3.89 -16.40 1.79
CA ARG A 57 5.09 -15.52 1.78
C ARG A 57 4.81 -14.15 2.39
N THR A 58 5.87 -13.39 2.62
CA THR A 58 5.80 -11.97 2.98
C THR A 58 6.05 -11.14 1.74
N GLU A 59 5.14 -10.22 1.46
CA GLU A 59 5.28 -9.20 0.44
C GLU A 59 5.99 -7.98 1.02
N GLU A 60 6.77 -7.29 0.21
CA GLU A 60 7.50 -6.08 0.61
C GLU A 60 7.35 -5.01 -0.46
N VAL A 61 6.85 -3.83 -0.08
CA VAL A 61 6.74 -2.65 -0.93
C VAL A 61 7.73 -1.60 -0.44
N ILE A 62 8.69 -1.23 -1.27
CA ILE A 62 9.78 -0.31 -0.90
C ILE A 62 9.68 0.96 -1.71
N VAL A 63 9.23 2.04 -1.07
CA VAL A 63 8.95 3.32 -1.71
C VAL A 63 9.89 4.42 -1.20
N PRO A 64 10.39 5.32 -2.06
CA PRO A 64 11.11 6.51 -1.60
C PRO A 64 10.22 7.41 -0.75
N TYR A 65 10.79 8.05 0.28
CA TYR A 65 10.04 8.96 1.17
C TYR A 65 9.27 10.04 0.40
N TYR A 66 9.93 10.76 -0.50
CA TYR A 66 9.29 11.83 -1.25
C TYR A 66 8.13 11.33 -2.11
N GLU A 67 8.25 10.15 -2.71
CA GLU A 67 7.17 9.53 -3.50
C GLU A 67 5.98 9.15 -2.62
N LEU A 68 6.23 8.57 -1.44
CA LEU A 68 5.18 8.23 -0.48
C LEU A 68 4.41 9.49 -0.05
N ILE A 69 5.12 10.56 0.30
CA ILE A 69 4.52 11.83 0.72
C ILE A 69 3.70 12.45 -0.41
N GLU A 70 4.26 12.54 -1.62
CA GLU A 70 3.52 13.08 -2.77
C GLU A 70 2.22 12.30 -3.03
N ARG A 71 2.28 10.97 -2.95
CA ARG A 71 1.12 10.09 -3.15
C ARG A 71 0.07 10.25 -2.04
N ILE A 72 0.48 10.43 -0.79
CA ILE A 72 -0.45 10.68 0.33
C ILE A 72 -1.13 12.06 0.18
N ILE A 73 -0.36 13.11 -0.17
CA ILE A 73 -0.86 14.48 -0.32
C ILE A 73 -1.83 14.57 -1.51
N ARG A 74 -1.45 14.04 -2.69
CA ARG A 74 -2.29 14.11 -3.91
C ARG A 74 -3.62 13.38 -3.74
N ASN A 75 -3.62 12.29 -2.99
CA ASN A 75 -4.83 11.49 -2.74
C ASN A 75 -5.71 12.04 -1.61
N HIS A 76 -5.45 13.25 -1.09
CA HIS A 76 -6.27 13.91 -0.05
C HIS A 76 -6.64 12.97 1.11
N SER A 77 -5.73 12.08 1.51
CA SER A 77 -6.05 11.10 2.55
C SER A 77 -6.32 11.83 3.88
N TYR A 78 -7.57 11.76 4.34
CA TYR A 78 -8.01 12.32 5.63
C TYR A 78 -7.30 11.69 6.85
N SER A 79 -6.59 10.58 6.65
CA SER A 79 -5.71 9.95 7.63
C SER A 79 -4.33 9.73 7.01
N PRO A 80 -3.42 10.73 7.09
CA PRO A 80 -2.06 10.62 6.53
C PRO A 80 -1.22 9.51 7.17
N ASN A 81 -1.70 8.98 8.30
CA ASN A 81 -1.03 8.00 9.15
C ASN A 81 -1.51 6.57 8.91
N LEU A 82 -2.41 6.34 7.95
CA LEU A 82 -2.91 5.03 7.57
C LEU A 82 -2.67 4.79 6.09
N LEU A 83 -2.08 3.65 5.75
CA LEU A 83 -1.98 3.15 4.39
C LEU A 83 -2.55 1.74 4.34
N VAL A 84 -3.49 1.51 3.43
CA VAL A 84 -4.00 0.19 3.10
C VAL A 84 -3.53 -0.14 1.70
N LEU A 85 -2.81 -1.25 1.53
CA LEU A 85 -2.38 -1.76 0.23
C LEU A 85 -3.14 -3.04 -0.10
N TRP A 86 -3.68 -3.12 -1.31
CA TRP A 86 -4.21 -4.36 -1.86
C TRP A 86 -3.24 -4.91 -2.89
N LEU A 87 -2.80 -6.14 -2.67
CA LEU A 87 -2.17 -6.96 -3.71
C LEU A 87 -3.28 -7.68 -4.46
N MET A 88 -3.31 -7.51 -5.77
CA MET A 88 -4.29 -8.09 -6.66
C MET A 88 -3.81 -9.45 -7.21
N PRO A 89 -4.71 -10.27 -7.78
CA PRO A 89 -4.32 -11.57 -8.35
C PRO A 89 -3.31 -11.51 -9.51
N ASP A 90 -3.18 -10.38 -10.19
CA ASP A 90 -2.23 -10.12 -11.28
C ASP A 90 -0.90 -9.52 -10.78
N ASP A 91 -0.63 -9.61 -9.47
CA ASP A 91 0.55 -9.06 -8.79
C ASP A 91 0.70 -7.54 -8.90
N THR A 92 -0.38 -6.82 -9.19
CA THR A 92 -0.44 -5.36 -9.06
C THR A 92 -0.75 -4.96 -7.62
N VAL A 93 -0.18 -3.84 -7.17
CA VAL A 93 -0.36 -3.31 -5.82
C VAL A 93 -0.96 -1.92 -5.88
N TYR A 94 -2.08 -1.73 -5.18
CA TYR A 94 -2.73 -0.43 -5.13
C TYR A 94 -2.98 0.08 -3.72
N ASN A 95 -2.94 1.40 -3.57
CA ASN A 95 -3.39 2.09 -2.37
C ASN A 95 -4.92 2.07 -2.29
N ALA A 96 -5.44 1.31 -1.34
CA ALA A 96 -6.86 1.13 -1.04
C ALA A 96 -7.32 1.90 0.21
N THR A 97 -6.54 2.90 0.65
CA THR A 97 -6.86 3.69 1.85
C THR A 97 -8.17 4.45 1.64
N ASN A 98 -9.13 4.26 2.55
CA ASN A 98 -10.46 4.89 2.51
C ASN A 98 -11.32 4.53 1.29
N LEU A 99 -11.10 3.38 0.65
CA LEU A 99 -12.03 2.88 -0.37
C LEU A 99 -13.38 2.49 0.28
N GLY A 100 -14.40 3.28 -0.02
CA GLY A 100 -15.81 2.93 0.21
C GLY A 100 -16.38 2.14 -0.96
N ILE A 101 -17.64 1.73 -0.87
CA ILE A 101 -18.30 0.91 -1.90
C ILE A 101 -18.28 1.57 -3.29
N GLU A 102 -18.65 2.85 -3.39
CA GLU A 102 -18.60 3.63 -4.64
C GLU A 102 -17.16 3.90 -5.09
N GLY A 103 -16.27 4.07 -4.11
CA GLY A 103 -14.84 4.24 -4.34
C GLY A 103 -14.24 3.01 -5.02
N GLU A 104 -14.61 1.80 -4.60
CA GLU A 104 -14.19 0.54 -5.24
C GLU A 104 -14.64 0.44 -6.69
N TRP A 105 -15.87 0.81 -7.03
CA TRP A 105 -16.32 0.78 -8.43
C TRP A 105 -15.50 1.73 -9.31
N PHE A 106 -15.25 2.96 -8.82
CA PHE A 106 -14.36 3.90 -9.51
C PHE A 106 -12.91 3.40 -9.55
N PHE A 107 -12.45 2.79 -8.46
CA PHE A 107 -11.12 2.23 -8.31
C PHE A 107 -10.88 1.10 -9.31
N ILE A 108 -11.82 0.16 -9.46
CA ILE A 108 -11.74 -0.95 -10.42
C ILE A 108 -11.90 -0.47 -11.87
N ALA A 109 -12.77 0.52 -12.11
CA ALA A 109 -13.06 0.98 -13.47
C ALA A 109 -12.02 1.97 -14.03
N VAL A 110 -11.36 2.76 -13.19
CA VAL A 110 -10.48 3.88 -13.60
C VAL A 110 -9.25 4.04 -12.70
N GLY A 111 -9.36 3.79 -11.40
CA GLY A 111 -8.31 4.05 -10.40
C GLY A 111 -7.14 3.07 -10.39
N MET A 112 -7.35 1.81 -10.79
CA MET A 112 -6.33 0.77 -11.02
C MET A 112 -5.66 0.93 -12.39
N GLY A 113 -5.60 2.16 -12.91
CA GLY A 113 -4.77 2.46 -14.07
C GLY A 113 -3.30 2.37 -13.66
N GLU A 114 -2.54 1.57 -14.42
CA GLU A 114 -1.08 1.52 -14.33
C GLU A 114 -0.51 2.96 -14.36
N GLY A 115 0.42 3.25 -13.44
CA GLY A 115 1.09 4.55 -13.38
C GLY A 115 0.30 5.68 -12.69
N THR A 116 -0.85 5.38 -12.06
CA THR A 116 -1.55 6.37 -11.22
C THR A 116 -0.85 6.56 -9.86
N PRO A 117 -1.12 7.65 -9.12
CA PRO A 117 -0.62 7.83 -7.76
C PRO A 117 -1.07 6.74 -6.77
N MET A 118 -2.08 5.95 -7.12
CA MET A 118 -2.56 4.81 -6.33
C MET A 118 -1.81 3.52 -6.67
N ASP A 119 -1.07 3.46 -7.78
CA ASP A 119 -0.31 2.28 -8.20
C ASP A 119 1.07 2.24 -7.54
N PHE A 120 1.26 1.23 -6.69
CA PHE A 120 2.50 0.92 -5.96
C PHE A 120 3.25 -0.26 -6.58
N THR A 121 2.79 -0.83 -7.70
CA THR A 121 3.33 -2.06 -8.29
C THR A 121 4.81 -1.95 -8.60
N GLN A 122 5.27 -0.79 -9.10
CA GLN A 122 6.70 -0.56 -9.40
C GLN A 122 7.62 -0.64 -8.16
N TYR A 123 7.05 -0.51 -6.96
CA TYR A 123 7.75 -0.58 -5.68
C TYR A 123 7.62 -1.95 -5.01
N LEU A 124 6.81 -2.85 -5.57
CA LEU A 124 6.71 -4.23 -5.09
C LEU A 124 8.04 -4.93 -5.36
N LYS A 125 8.64 -5.44 -4.30
CA LYS A 125 9.85 -6.25 -4.42
C LYS A 125 9.50 -7.58 -5.09
N PRO A 126 10.26 -8.00 -6.12
CA PRO A 126 9.98 -9.27 -6.79
C PRO A 126 10.16 -10.44 -5.81
N PRO A 127 9.43 -11.56 -6.04
CA PRO A 127 9.67 -12.80 -5.32
C PRO A 127 11.15 -13.21 -5.41
N ILE A 128 11.70 -13.64 -4.28
CA ILE A 128 13.04 -14.26 -4.20
C ILE A 128 12.93 -15.74 -4.56
#